data_AF-A0A2T0T979-F1
#
_entry.id   AF-A0A2T0T979-F1
#
_cell.length_a   1.000
_cell.length_b   1.000
_cell.length_c   1.000
_cell.angle_alpha   90.00
_cell.angle_beta   90.00
_cell.angle_gamma   90.00
#
_symmetry.space_group_name_H-M   'P 1'
#
loop_
_entity.id
_entity.type
_entity.pdbx_description
1 polymer ?
#
loop_
_entity_poly.entity_id
_entity_poly.type
_entity_poly.pdbx_seq_one_letter_code
_entity_poly.pdbx_strand_id
1 'polypeptide(L)'
;MTRPPVLSRGRHPTPGHGQCLMELVSTLAGEVWSDRPAAVHPVLAAVARAVNDSCTAPGRQRLLPFAPRLVGVVRAPTVALVLRCTGEAGVRPLRGRLVAPAVVAHATRVVALRAGDARDDVLHRLLTDCLELCRTPTTKCFPDGKTGDRVPGALAGRLGAAGGRVVRQGLRHDRPQWTAAARSPVR
;
A
#
# COMPACT_ATOMS: atom_id res chain seq x y z
N MET A 1 29.65 9.88 -13.40
CA MET A 1 28.27 9.37 -13.45
C MET A 1 27.92 8.82 -12.09
N THR A 2 27.03 9.46 -11.32
CA THR A 2 26.65 8.98 -9.98
C THR A 2 25.74 7.77 -10.13
N ARG A 3 26.12 6.63 -9.53
CA ARG A 3 25.26 5.43 -9.53
C ARG A 3 23.91 5.79 -8.91
N PRO A 4 22.77 5.37 -9.49
CA PRO A 4 21.47 5.64 -8.88
C PRO A 4 21.42 5.03 -7.46
N PRO A 5 20.76 5.70 -6.51
CA PRO A 5 20.62 5.17 -5.16
C PRO A 5 19.86 3.83 -5.20
N VAL A 6 20.26 2.90 -4.34
CA VAL A 6 19.62 1.58 -4.22
C VAL A 6 18.76 1.58 -2.97
N LEU A 7 17.46 1.34 -3.14
CA LEU A 7 16.54 1.26 -2.01
C LEU A 7 16.60 -0.11 -1.34
N SER A 8 16.53 -0.14 -0.01
CA SER A 8 16.52 -1.34 0.84
C SER A 8 15.36 -1.32 1.84
N ARG A 9 15.16 -2.42 2.56
CA ARG A 9 14.06 -2.60 3.53
C ARG A 9 14.45 -2.10 4.91
N GLY A 10 13.50 -1.48 5.59
CA GLY A 10 13.65 -1.04 6.96
C GLY A 10 14.39 0.29 7.08
N ARG A 11 14.69 0.65 8.33
CA ARG A 11 15.44 1.85 8.70
C ARG A 11 16.93 1.53 8.79
N HIS A 12 17.75 2.47 8.35
CA HIS A 12 19.20 2.36 8.33
C HIS A 12 19.82 3.45 9.22
N PRO A 13 20.88 3.12 9.97
CA PRO A 13 21.51 4.09 10.88
C PRO A 13 22.26 5.19 10.12
N THR A 14 22.80 4.88 8.93
CA THR A 14 23.56 5.80 8.09
C THR A 14 23.37 5.46 6.61
N PRO A 15 23.66 6.39 5.66
CA PRO A 15 23.55 6.14 4.22
C PRO A 15 24.36 4.95 3.69
N GLY A 16 25.46 4.61 4.36
CA GLY A 16 26.34 3.50 3.94
C GLY A 16 25.72 2.11 4.12
N HIS A 17 24.67 1.97 4.94
CA HIS A 17 24.01 0.70 5.21
C HIS A 17 22.86 0.38 4.23
N GLY A 18 22.68 1.21 3.20
CA GLY A 18 21.47 1.24 2.38
C GLY A 18 20.52 2.34 2.84
N GLN A 19 19.39 2.46 2.15
CA GLN A 19 18.42 3.50 2.41
C GLN A 19 17.01 3.07 2.01
N CYS A 20 16.01 3.38 2.81
CA CYS A 20 14.63 3.31 2.39
C CYS A 20 14.24 4.55 1.59
N LEU A 21 13.06 4.51 0.97
CA LEU A 21 12.50 5.66 0.25
C LEU A 21 12.46 6.94 1.10
N MET A 22 12.11 6.86 2.39
CA MET A 22 12.01 8.05 3.24
C MET A 22 13.36 8.63 3.67
N GLU A 23 14.38 7.80 3.81
CA GLU A 23 15.75 8.27 4.06
C GLU A 23 16.32 9.01 2.85
N LEU A 24 16.05 8.50 1.63
CA LEU A 24 16.31 9.24 0.39
C LEU A 24 15.58 10.59 0.38
N VAL A 25 14.31 10.61 0.76
CA VAL A 25 13.53 11.86 0.83
C VAL A 25 14.12 12.85 1.83
N SER A 26 14.53 12.39 3.02
CA SER A 26 15.18 13.26 4.01
C SER A 26 16.46 13.89 3.44
N THR A 27 17.26 13.11 2.72
CA THR A 27 18.48 13.59 2.05
C THR A 27 18.17 14.61 0.95
N LEU A 28 17.17 14.33 0.10
CA LEU A 28 16.74 15.25 -0.96
C LEU A 28 16.15 16.56 -0.42
N ALA A 29 15.53 16.50 0.76
CA ALA A 29 14.98 17.66 1.45
C ALA A 29 16.05 18.47 2.21
N GLY A 30 17.31 18.01 2.25
CA GLY A 30 18.38 18.63 3.04
C GLY A 30 18.21 18.45 4.55
N GLU A 31 17.44 17.46 4.98
CA GLU A 31 17.18 17.17 6.39
C GLU A 31 18.23 16.22 6.99
N VAL A 32 18.23 16.12 8.32
CA VAL A 32 18.96 15.07 9.04
C VAL A 32 18.45 13.71 8.58
N TRP A 33 19.37 12.76 8.37
CA TRP A 33 19.08 11.38 7.96
C TRP A 33 17.99 10.74 8.82
N SER A 34 16.85 10.43 8.21
CA SER A 34 15.70 9.89 8.92
C SER A 34 14.73 9.17 7.98
N ASP A 35 14.11 8.09 8.45
CA ASP A 35 12.96 7.46 7.78
C ASP A 35 11.64 8.21 8.08
N ARG A 36 11.67 9.25 8.91
CA ARG A 36 10.56 10.12 9.29
C ARG A 36 10.91 11.59 8.98
N PRO A 37 11.09 11.96 7.71
CA PRO A 37 11.41 13.33 7.33
C PRO A 37 10.29 14.30 7.74
N ALA A 38 10.65 15.52 8.13
CA ALA A 38 9.68 16.58 8.42
C ALA A 38 9.05 17.16 7.14
N ALA A 39 9.76 17.04 6.02
CA ALA A 39 9.32 17.42 4.68
C ALA A 39 8.15 16.58 4.13
N VAL A 40 7.69 15.55 4.85
CA VAL A 40 6.55 14.72 4.48
C VAL A 40 5.60 14.56 5.66
N HIS A 41 4.30 14.72 5.42
CA HIS A 41 3.27 14.51 6.44
C HIS A 41 3.37 13.09 7.05
N PRO A 42 3.36 12.92 8.39
CA PRO A 42 3.65 11.64 9.06
C PRO A 42 2.82 10.45 8.60
N VAL A 43 1.55 10.67 8.24
CA VAL A 43 0.65 9.63 7.71
C VAL A 43 1.08 9.17 6.32
N LEU A 44 1.41 10.10 5.42
CA LEU A 44 1.89 9.75 4.08
C LEU A 44 3.27 9.09 4.15
N ALA A 45 4.16 9.58 5.02
CA ALA A 45 5.45 8.95 5.28
C ALA A 45 5.29 7.51 5.80
N ALA A 46 4.28 7.24 6.64
CA ALA A 46 3.97 5.89 7.09
C ALA A 46 3.48 4.96 5.97
N VAL A 47 2.64 5.46 5.04
CA VAL A 47 2.26 4.72 3.82
C VAL A 47 3.51 4.40 3.00
N ALA A 48 4.36 5.40 2.73
CA ALA A 48 5.54 5.24 1.90
C ALA A 48 6.57 4.27 2.49
N ARG A 49 6.81 4.30 3.81
CA ARG A 49 7.65 3.29 4.50
C ARG A 49 7.05 1.89 4.39
N ALA A 50 5.75 1.74 4.62
CA ALA A 50 5.10 0.43 4.52
C ALA A 50 5.10 -0.13 3.09
N VAL A 51 4.91 0.73 2.08
CA VAL A 51 5.06 0.38 0.67
C VAL A 51 6.50 -0.07 0.37
N ASN A 52 7.50 0.75 0.74
CA ASN A 52 8.91 0.39 0.62
C ASN A 52 9.17 -0.99 1.20
N ASP A 53 8.80 -1.22 2.45
CA ASP A 53 9.12 -2.46 3.15
C ASP A 53 8.41 -3.69 2.61
N SER A 54 7.26 -3.51 1.96
CA SER A 54 6.42 -4.61 1.46
C SER A 54 6.68 -4.97 0.00
N CYS A 55 7.33 -4.10 -0.79
CA CYS A 55 7.72 -4.40 -2.15
C CYS A 55 8.82 -5.48 -2.23
N THR A 56 8.87 -6.20 -3.35
CA THR A 56 10.03 -7.02 -3.75
C THR A 56 11.28 -6.14 -3.88
N ALA A 57 12.47 -6.75 -3.93
CA ALA A 57 13.69 -6.00 -4.18
C ALA A 57 13.68 -5.24 -5.54
N PRO A 58 13.26 -5.86 -6.67
CA PRO A 58 13.09 -5.13 -7.93
C PRO A 58 11.99 -4.06 -7.90
N GLY A 59 10.82 -4.39 -7.34
CA GLY A 59 9.69 -3.45 -7.25
C GLY A 59 10.03 -2.21 -6.44
N ARG A 60 10.77 -2.38 -5.35
CA ARG A 60 11.25 -1.28 -4.51
C ARG A 60 12.08 -0.27 -5.28
N GLN A 61 12.91 -0.68 -6.24
CA GLN A 61 13.69 0.28 -7.03
C GLN A 61 12.81 1.17 -7.92
N ARG A 62 11.62 0.69 -8.30
CA ARG A 62 10.65 1.52 -9.03
C ARG A 62 10.03 2.63 -8.16
N LEU A 63 10.34 2.69 -6.86
CA LEU A 63 9.91 3.77 -5.98
C LEU A 63 10.80 5.02 -6.08
N LEU A 64 11.98 4.94 -6.70
CA LEU A 64 12.90 6.07 -6.84
C LEU A 64 12.23 7.35 -7.40
N PRO A 65 11.37 7.30 -8.44
CA PRO A 65 10.69 8.48 -8.95
C PRO A 65 9.70 9.13 -7.97
N PHE A 66 9.29 8.43 -6.91
CA PHE A 66 8.40 8.97 -5.88
C PHE A 66 9.15 9.88 -4.91
N ALA A 67 10.46 9.70 -4.71
CA ALA A 67 11.23 10.48 -3.74
C ALA A 67 11.12 12.00 -3.97
N PRO A 68 11.45 12.56 -5.14
CA PRO A 68 11.27 14.00 -5.39
C PRO A 68 9.81 14.44 -5.36
N ARG A 69 8.84 13.54 -5.61
CA ARG A 69 7.40 13.85 -5.57
C ARG A 69 6.86 13.97 -4.14
N LEU A 70 7.52 13.34 -3.18
CA LEU A 70 7.15 13.31 -1.76
C LEU A 70 7.71 14.51 -1.00
N VAL A 71 8.88 15.01 -1.39
CA VAL A 71 9.50 16.21 -0.78
C VAL A 71 8.51 17.37 -0.79
N GLY A 72 8.32 17.99 0.37
CA GLY A 72 7.45 19.17 0.55
C GLY A 72 5.96 18.85 0.74
N VAL A 73 5.54 17.59 0.70
CA VAL A 73 4.14 17.20 0.97
C VAL A 73 3.89 17.14 2.48
N VAL A 74 3.88 18.31 3.12
CA VAL A 74 3.79 18.47 4.58
C VAL A 74 2.35 18.49 5.13
N ARG A 75 1.34 18.54 4.23
CA ARG A 75 -0.08 18.46 4.58
C ARG A 75 -0.72 17.25 3.90
N ALA A 76 -1.64 16.58 4.59
CA ALA A 76 -2.37 15.46 4.01
C ALA A 76 -3.80 15.35 4.57
N PRO A 77 -4.78 14.92 3.76
CA PRO A 77 -6.12 14.59 4.24
C PRO A 77 -6.10 13.25 4.98
N THR A 78 -5.70 13.27 6.26
CA THR A 78 -5.46 12.07 7.08
C THR A 78 -6.60 11.05 7.02
N VAL A 79 -7.86 11.49 7.13
CA VAL A 79 -9.03 10.60 7.05
C VAL A 79 -9.14 9.94 5.68
N ALA A 80 -8.94 10.68 4.59
CA ALA A 80 -9.00 10.14 3.23
C ALA A 80 -7.88 9.11 2.99
N LEU A 81 -6.66 9.38 3.48
CA LEU A 81 -5.57 8.40 3.40
C LEU A 81 -5.89 7.13 4.18
N VAL A 82 -6.42 7.25 5.40
CA VAL A 82 -6.85 6.09 6.21
C VAL A 82 -7.92 5.29 5.49
N LEU A 83 -8.98 5.94 5.00
CA LEU A 83 -10.06 5.28 4.27
C LEU A 83 -9.56 4.61 3.00
N ARG A 84 -8.64 5.26 2.27
CA ARG A 84 -8.08 4.68 1.06
C ARG A 84 -7.27 3.42 1.35
N CYS A 85 -6.33 3.48 2.30
CA CYS A 85 -5.51 2.32 2.66
C CYS A 85 -6.36 1.19 3.24
N THR A 86 -7.30 1.48 4.12
CA THR A 86 -8.17 0.46 4.76
C THR A 86 -9.18 -0.15 3.79
N GLY A 87 -9.73 0.65 2.87
CA GLY A 87 -10.59 0.18 1.79
C GLY A 87 -9.86 -0.75 0.83
N GLU A 88 -8.66 -0.38 0.38
CA GLU A 88 -7.80 -1.25 -0.44
C GLU A 88 -7.46 -2.54 0.32
N ALA A 89 -7.17 -2.41 1.62
CA ALA A 89 -6.89 -3.54 2.49
C ALA A 89 -8.13 -4.36 2.85
N GLY A 90 -9.34 -4.01 2.40
CA GLY A 90 -10.57 -4.69 2.80
C GLY A 90 -10.73 -4.86 4.31
N VAL A 91 -10.19 -3.93 5.11
CA VAL A 91 -10.31 -3.93 6.57
C VAL A 91 -11.21 -2.78 6.99
N ARG A 92 -12.10 -3.03 7.95
CA ARG A 92 -12.86 -1.94 8.55
C ARG A 92 -12.01 -1.28 9.62
N PRO A 93 -11.81 0.05 9.58
CA PRO A 93 -11.14 0.72 10.69
C PRO A 93 -11.97 0.47 11.97
N LEU A 94 -11.33 -0.09 13.00
CA LEU A 94 -11.98 -0.28 14.29
C LEU A 94 -12.42 1.08 14.83
N ARG A 95 -13.62 1.15 15.41
CA ARG A 95 -14.05 2.35 16.14
C ARG A 95 -13.12 2.52 17.35
N GLY A 96 -12.37 3.63 17.42
CA GLY A 96 -11.47 3.92 18.54
C GLY A 96 -10.41 4.98 18.22
N ARG A 97 -9.59 5.33 19.22
CA ARG A 97 -8.44 6.26 19.08
C ARG A 97 -7.26 5.58 18.40
N LEU A 98 -7.41 5.23 17.12
CA LEU A 98 -6.30 4.69 16.36
C LEU A 98 -5.34 5.81 15.93
N VAL A 99 -4.04 5.55 16.07
CA VAL A 99 -2.99 6.45 15.58
C VAL A 99 -2.86 6.26 14.07
N ALA A 100 -3.32 7.24 13.28
CA ALA A 100 -3.45 7.13 11.82
C ALA A 100 -2.21 6.55 11.10
N PRO A 101 -0.96 6.95 11.41
CA PRO A 101 0.25 6.31 10.86
C PRO A 101 0.32 4.79 11.06
N ALA A 102 -0.07 4.27 12.22
CA ALA A 102 -0.08 2.84 12.49
C ALA A 102 -1.16 2.11 11.69
N VAL A 103 -2.33 2.73 11.54
CA VAL A 103 -3.45 2.18 10.75
C VAL A 103 -3.05 2.02 9.29
N VAL A 104 -2.53 3.08 8.67
CA VAL A 104 -2.16 3.02 7.25
C VAL A 104 -0.99 2.06 7.04
N ALA A 105 -0.03 2.00 7.95
CA ALA A 105 1.09 1.06 7.85
C ALA A 105 0.61 -0.40 7.95
N HIS A 106 -0.33 -0.70 8.85
CA HIS A 106 -0.92 -2.04 8.95
C HIS A 106 -1.73 -2.39 7.69
N ALA A 107 -2.63 -1.49 7.26
CA ALA A 107 -3.45 -1.67 6.08
C ALA A 107 -2.60 -1.93 4.82
N THR A 108 -1.55 -1.13 4.59
CA THR A 108 -0.63 -1.32 3.46
C THR A 108 0.04 -2.70 3.46
N ARG A 109 0.42 -3.23 4.64
CA ARG A 109 0.97 -4.59 4.72
C ARG A 109 -0.08 -5.65 4.37
N VAL A 110 -1.33 -5.46 4.81
CA VAL A 110 -2.46 -6.35 4.44
C VAL A 110 -2.71 -6.32 2.94
N VAL A 111 -2.67 -5.14 2.30
CA VAL A 111 -2.75 -5.00 0.83
C VAL A 111 -1.67 -5.83 0.16
N ALA A 112 -0.41 -5.71 0.59
CA ALA A 112 0.71 -6.45 0.02
C ALA A 112 0.52 -7.97 0.14
N LEU A 113 0.10 -8.45 1.32
CA LEU A 113 -0.13 -9.87 1.57
C LEU A 113 -1.22 -10.45 0.68
N ARG A 114 -2.30 -9.69 0.44
CA ARG A 114 -3.43 -10.14 -0.39
C ARG A 114 -3.15 -10.07 -1.88
N ALA A 115 -2.32 -9.13 -2.31
CA ALA A 115 -1.99 -8.94 -3.71
C ALA A 115 -1.10 -10.05 -4.28
N GLY A 116 -0.42 -10.85 -3.45
CA GLY A 116 0.43 -11.94 -3.89
C GLY A 116 1.52 -11.46 -4.87
N ASP A 117 1.59 -12.06 -6.05
CA ASP A 117 2.56 -11.70 -7.09
C ASP A 117 2.37 -10.29 -7.65
N ALA A 118 1.15 -9.75 -7.59
CA ALA A 118 0.84 -8.39 -8.05
C ALA A 118 1.18 -7.30 -7.01
N ARG A 119 1.79 -7.66 -5.87
CA ARG A 119 2.02 -6.74 -4.74
C ARG A 119 2.70 -5.44 -5.12
N ASP A 120 3.72 -5.48 -5.97
CA ASP A 120 4.47 -4.26 -6.29
C ASP A 120 3.57 -3.29 -7.09
N ASP A 121 2.82 -3.78 -8.07
CA ASP A 121 1.96 -2.92 -8.89
C ASP A 121 0.81 -2.32 -8.07
N VAL A 122 0.23 -3.12 -7.17
CA VAL A 122 -0.83 -2.67 -6.25
C VAL A 122 -0.29 -1.63 -5.28
N LEU A 123 0.88 -1.86 -4.67
CA LEU A 123 1.48 -0.92 -3.72
C LEU A 123 1.92 0.39 -4.38
N HIS A 124 2.44 0.33 -5.61
CA HIS A 124 2.82 1.51 -6.37
C HIS A 124 1.59 2.35 -6.76
N ARG A 125 0.49 1.69 -7.14
CA ARG A 125 -0.80 2.35 -7.37
C ARG A 125 -1.32 2.99 -6.08
N LEU A 126 -1.31 2.26 -4.97
CA LEU A 126 -1.74 2.78 -3.67
C LEU A 126 -0.96 4.03 -3.25
N LEU A 127 0.36 4.04 -3.39
CA LEU A 127 1.19 5.21 -3.06
C LEU A 127 0.90 6.38 -4.01
N THR A 128 0.72 6.11 -5.30
CA THR A 128 0.33 7.13 -6.29
C THR A 128 -0.98 7.78 -5.88
N ASP A 129 -2.00 6.98 -5.57
CA ASP A 129 -3.31 7.50 -5.21
C ASP A 129 -3.29 8.29 -3.89
N CYS A 130 -2.49 7.86 -2.91
CA CYS A 130 -2.27 8.62 -1.68
C CYS A 130 -1.60 9.98 -1.95
N LEU A 131 -0.63 10.02 -2.85
CA LEU A 131 0.02 11.27 -3.26
C LEU A 131 -0.95 12.22 -3.96
N GLU A 132 -1.79 11.69 -4.85
CA GLU A 132 -2.80 12.50 -5.54
C GLU A 132 -3.83 13.07 -4.55
N LEU A 133 -4.28 12.29 -3.56
CA LEU A 133 -5.15 12.80 -2.49
C LEU A 133 -4.51 13.96 -1.71
N CYS A 134 -3.19 13.97 -1.52
CA CYS A 134 -2.49 15.06 -0.86
C CYS A 134 -2.32 16.30 -1.75
N ARG A 135 -2.38 16.14 -3.08
CA ARG A 135 -2.20 17.21 -4.07
C ARG A 135 -3.52 17.79 -4.55
N THR A 136 -4.62 17.04 -4.47
CA THR A 136 -5.95 17.57 -4.75
C THR A 136 -6.24 18.72 -3.79
N PRO A 137 -6.46 19.95 -4.28
CA PRO A 137 -6.87 21.05 -3.45
C PRO A 137 -8.13 20.63 -2.72
N THR A 138 -8.13 20.66 -1.38
CA THR A 138 -9.38 20.63 -0.63
C THR A 138 -10.11 21.90 -1.03
N THR A 139 -11.08 21.81 -1.94
CA THR A 139 -11.94 22.93 -2.29
C THR A 139 -12.65 23.38 -1.02
N LYS A 140 -12.13 24.44 -0.40
CA LYS A 140 -12.97 25.32 0.40
C LYS A 140 -13.84 26.07 -0.61
N CYS A 141 -15.09 25.65 -0.76
CA CYS A 141 -16.13 26.57 -1.16
C CYS A 141 -16.93 26.87 0.12
N PHE A 142 -16.64 27.99 0.75
CA PHE A 142 -17.60 28.68 1.61
C PHE A 142 -17.49 30.17 1.29
N PRO A 143 -18.31 30.67 0.37
CA PRO A 143 -19.11 31.85 0.60
C PRO A 143 -20.48 31.40 1.13
N ASP A 144 -20.90 32.00 2.24
CA ASP A 144 -22.29 32.07 2.70
C ASP A 144 -22.90 30.83 3.37
N GLY A 145 -22.46 30.56 4.60
CA GLY A 145 -23.32 30.42 5.78
C GLY A 145 -24.68 29.69 5.70
N LYS A 146 -24.83 28.59 4.97
CA LYS A 146 -26.03 27.73 5.07
C LYS A 146 -25.68 26.26 5.26
N THR A 147 -26.15 25.74 6.39
CA THR A 147 -26.14 24.33 6.80
C THR A 147 -27.01 23.52 5.85
N GLY A 148 -26.46 22.45 5.25
CA GLY A 148 -27.22 21.54 4.41
C GLY A 148 -26.43 20.28 4.09
N ASP A 149 -26.82 19.18 4.73
CA ASP A 149 -26.37 17.83 4.43
C ASP A 149 -26.50 17.50 2.93
N ARG A 150 -25.36 17.20 2.30
CA ARG A 150 -25.25 16.17 1.24
C ARG A 150 -23.78 15.91 0.86
N VAL A 151 -23.35 14.67 1.08
CA VAL A 151 -22.09 14.15 0.52
C VAL A 151 -22.34 13.83 -0.96
N PRO A 152 -21.54 14.35 -1.92
CA PRO A 152 -21.69 13.95 -3.32
C PRO A 152 -21.32 12.48 -3.50
N GLY A 153 -22.28 11.67 -3.93
CA GLY A 153 -22.07 10.31 -4.37
C GLY A 153 -21.41 10.29 -5.74
N ALA A 154 -20.10 10.09 -5.80
CA ALA A 154 -19.38 9.70 -7.02
C ALA A 154 -17.95 9.20 -6.70
N LEU A 155 -17.86 8.03 -6.06
CA LEU A 155 -16.70 7.13 -6.25
C LEU A 155 -17.13 5.67 -6.09
N ALA A 156 -18.26 5.32 -6.72
CA ALA A 156 -18.67 3.95 -6.95
C ALA A 156 -18.52 3.69 -8.44
N GLY A 157 -17.38 3.15 -8.85
CA GLY A 157 -17.15 2.80 -10.25
C GLY A 157 -15.69 2.74 -10.59
N ARG A 158 -14.93 1.80 -9.99
CA ARG A 158 -13.70 1.23 -10.55
C ARG A 158 -13.10 0.06 -9.74
N LEU A 159 -13.96 -0.77 -9.18
CA LEU A 159 -13.58 -2.12 -8.73
C LEU A 159 -14.47 -3.12 -9.48
N GLY A 160 -13.95 -3.70 -10.55
CA GLY A 160 -14.65 -4.74 -11.30
C GLY A 160 -14.20 -4.86 -12.75
N ALA A 161 -13.05 -5.50 -12.99
CA ALA A 161 -12.78 -6.27 -14.22
C ALA A 161 -11.35 -6.87 -14.17
N ALA A 162 -11.17 -7.90 -13.34
CA ALA A 162 -10.12 -8.90 -13.54
C ALA A 162 -10.55 -10.23 -12.87
N GLY A 163 -11.78 -10.66 -13.16
CA GLY A 163 -12.22 -12.02 -12.86
C GLY A 163 -11.81 -12.93 -14.01
N GLY A 164 -10.72 -13.67 -13.82
CA GLY A 164 -10.36 -14.78 -14.70
C GLY A 164 -11.50 -15.80 -14.78
N ARG A 165 -11.91 -16.10 -16.00
CA ARG A 165 -12.98 -17.06 -16.34
C ARG A 165 -12.55 -18.46 -15.87
N VAL A 166 -13.16 -18.97 -14.80
CA VAL A 166 -13.12 -20.41 -14.49
C VAL A 166 -14.12 -21.11 -15.40
N VAL A 167 -13.60 -21.84 -16.39
CA VAL A 167 -14.38 -22.74 -17.23
C VAL A 167 -14.95 -23.84 -16.33
N ARG A 168 -16.28 -23.91 -16.22
CA ARG A 168 -16.97 -25.07 -15.64
C ARG A 168 -16.92 -26.21 -16.65
N GLN A 169 -15.94 -27.10 -16.53
CA GLN A 169 -16.02 -28.44 -17.11
C GLN A 169 -16.74 -29.36 -16.12
N GLY A 170 -17.80 -30.01 -16.59
CA GLY A 170 -18.61 -30.94 -15.82
C GLY A 170 -17.82 -32.16 -15.39
N LEU A 171 -17.76 -32.39 -14.08
CA LEU A 171 -17.29 -33.64 -13.51
C LEU A 171 -18.38 -34.70 -13.71
N ARG A 172 -18.17 -35.61 -14.67
CA ARG A 172 -18.81 -36.92 -14.66
C ARG A 172 -18.16 -37.74 -13.54
N HIS A 173 -18.98 -38.38 -12.73
CA HIS A 173 -18.54 -39.34 -11.72
C HIS A 173 -18.07 -40.63 -12.40
N ASP A 174 -16.77 -40.91 -12.32
CA ASP A 174 -16.24 -42.27 -12.44
C ASP A 174 -15.73 -42.70 -11.05
N ARG A 175 -16.31 -43.80 -10.55
CA ARG A 175 -15.92 -44.45 -9.29
C ARG A 175 -14.60 -45.22 -9.49
N PRO A 176 -13.60 -45.10 -8.62
CA PRO A 176 -12.50 -46.05 -8.57
C PRO A 176 -12.93 -47.35 -7.87
N GLN A 177 -12.75 -48.47 -8.57
CA GLN A 177 -12.91 -49.82 -8.05
C GLN A 177 -11.63 -50.17 -7.27
N TRP A 178 -11.73 -50.34 -5.94
CA TRP A 178 -10.61 -50.81 -5.13
C TRP A 178 -10.55 -52.34 -5.18
N THR A 179 -9.61 -52.89 -5.94
CA THR A 179 -9.22 -54.30 -5.81
C THR A 179 -8.32 -54.48 -4.59
N ALA A 180 -8.77 -55.33 -3.67
CA ALA A 180 -8.03 -55.80 -2.51
C ALA A 180 -7.00 -56.88 -2.91
N ALA A 181 -5.75 -56.71 -2.50
CA ALA A 181 -4.73 -57.74 -2.32
C ALA A 181 -3.54 -57.10 -1.59
N ALA A 182 -2.84 -57.68 -0.62
CA ALA A 182 -2.99 -58.87 0.20
C ALA A 182 -2.10 -58.60 1.44
N ARG A 183 -2.54 -59.00 2.64
CA ARG A 183 -1.67 -59.09 3.81
C ARG A 183 -1.07 -60.48 3.85
N SER A 184 0.26 -60.58 3.83
CA SER A 184 0.98 -61.80 4.22
C SER A 184 1.06 -61.90 5.75
N PRO A 185 0.93 -63.09 6.35
CA PRO A 185 1.13 -63.28 7.78
C PRO A 185 2.59 -63.58 8.11
N VAL A 186 3.04 -62.99 9.22
CA VAL A 186 4.25 -63.35 9.95
C VAL A 186 4.06 -64.74 10.56
N ARG A 187 5.06 -65.61 10.39
CA ARG A 187 5.31 -66.77 11.24
C ARG A 187 6.58 -66.50 12.03
#